data_AF-A0A2N2B2Q5-F1
#
_entry.id   AF-A0A2N2B2Q5-F1
#
_cell.length_a   1.000
_cell.length_b   1.000
_cell.length_c   1.000
_cell.angle_alpha   90.00
_cell.angle_beta   90.00
_cell.angle_gamma   90.00
#
_symmetry.space_group_name_H-M   'P 1'
#
loop_
_entity.id
_entity.type
_entity.pdbx_description
1 polymer ?
#
loop_
_entity_poly.entity_id
_entity_poly.type
_entity_poly.pdbx_seq_one_letter_code
_entity_poly.pdbx_strand_id
1 'polypeptide(L)'
;MKKLLALFIIFGLVLVLNGCARDLNDDTVPEGTPNDNSLIPNGTDNNTQNLSNTNTPMGGTNLTPYTTSLQELDGTLRSSVTDLDGMKVDTNDKDYLTKQSDYYSKRADAYRTALNGVNRLSYTGNNRQDHDAIVSYYQNGYDTYNKLSNQYRRFTTIDDERSYRNGIGRNAYDLAPDVSDTYERALRSVGIKY
;
A
#
# COMPACT_ATOMS: atom_id res chain seq x y z
N MET A 1 -48.32 28.56 23.96
CA MET A 1 -47.57 28.61 22.68
C MET A 1 -46.28 27.81 22.89
N LYS A 2 -46.19 26.52 22.51
CA LYS A 2 -45.67 26.04 21.20
C LYS A 2 -44.44 26.89 20.80
N LYS A 3 -43.18 26.45 20.90
CA LYS A 3 -42.55 25.40 20.08
C LYS A 3 -41.26 24.90 20.76
N LEU A 4 -41.26 23.64 21.20
CA LEU A 4 -40.08 22.81 21.46
C LEU A 4 -40.21 21.67 20.45
N LEU A 5 -39.59 21.77 19.27
CA LEU A 5 -39.43 20.65 18.33
C LEU A 5 -38.58 21.09 17.14
N ALA A 6 -37.27 20.85 17.18
CA ALA A 6 -36.42 20.75 15.99
C ALA A 6 -35.03 20.22 16.40
N LEU A 7 -34.98 19.02 16.96
CA LEU A 7 -33.71 18.34 17.21
C LEU A 7 -33.88 16.82 17.13
N PHE A 8 -34.48 16.28 16.06
CA PHE A 8 -34.55 14.83 15.79
C PHE A 8 -34.92 14.54 14.32
N ILE A 9 -34.15 15.08 13.38
CA ILE A 9 -34.16 14.65 11.98
C ILE A 9 -32.69 14.56 11.56
N ILE A 10 -32.30 13.53 10.79
CA ILE A 10 -30.94 13.12 10.41
C ILE A 10 -30.32 12.01 11.30
N PHE A 11 -31.12 11.05 11.78
CA PHE A 11 -30.60 9.76 12.31
C PHE A 11 -31.42 8.53 11.84
N GLY A 12 -32.17 8.65 10.74
CA GLY A 12 -33.20 7.66 10.38
C GLY A 12 -33.39 7.39 8.90
N LEU A 13 -32.31 7.32 8.10
CA LEU A 13 -32.40 6.84 6.73
C LEU A 13 -31.04 6.27 6.30
N VAL A 14 -30.92 4.93 6.33
CA VAL A 14 -30.22 3.99 5.41
C VAL A 14 -29.93 2.69 6.20
N LEU A 15 -30.97 2.10 6.79
CA LEU A 15 -30.92 0.75 7.38
C LEU A 15 -32.24 0.02 7.12
N VAL A 16 -32.58 -0.24 5.85
CA VAL A 16 -33.36 -1.41 5.41
C VAL A 16 -33.10 -1.57 3.91
N LEU A 17 -32.57 -2.73 3.48
CA LEU A 17 -33.21 -3.59 2.47
C LEU A 17 -32.22 -4.64 1.92
N ASN A 18 -32.61 -5.90 2.13
CA ASN A 18 -32.22 -7.13 1.44
C ASN A 18 -31.04 -7.94 1.98
N GLY A 19 -31.31 -8.59 3.11
CA GLY A 19 -30.93 -9.99 3.25
C GLY A 19 -31.74 -10.86 2.29
N CYS A 20 -31.05 -11.71 1.54
CA CYS A 20 -31.59 -12.97 1.03
C CYS A 20 -31.08 -14.06 1.97
N ALA A 21 -32.00 -14.61 2.78
CA ALA A 21 -31.81 -15.88 3.46
C ALA A 21 -32.50 -16.99 2.64
N ARG A 22 -31.79 -18.10 2.44
CA ARG A 22 -32.27 -19.41 1.98
C ARG A 22 -31.11 -20.38 2.13
N ASP A 23 -31.21 -21.61 2.64
CA ASP A 23 -32.26 -22.39 3.29
C ASP A 23 -31.50 -23.42 4.15
N LEU A 24 -32.10 -23.87 5.25
CA LEU A 24 -31.63 -25.00 6.06
C LEU A 24 -31.76 -26.31 5.27
N ASN A 25 -30.76 -27.19 5.37
CA ASN A 25 -31.00 -28.63 5.45
C ASN A 25 -29.86 -29.30 6.22
N ASP A 26 -30.26 -29.91 7.34
CA ASP A 26 -29.52 -30.87 8.14
C ASP A 26 -29.75 -32.25 7.52
N ASP A 27 -28.67 -32.99 7.24
CA ASP A 27 -28.62 -34.44 7.43
C ASP A 27 -27.23 -35.01 7.09
N THR A 28 -26.73 -35.84 7.99
CA THR A 28 -25.71 -36.91 7.85
C THR A 28 -24.20 -36.59 7.82
N VAL A 29 -23.55 -36.89 8.95
CA VAL A 29 -22.12 -37.25 9.19
C VAL A 29 -22.03 -38.81 9.16
N PRO A 30 -20.92 -39.56 8.89
CA PRO A 30 -19.47 -39.27 9.03
C PRO A 30 -18.50 -39.84 7.94
N GLU A 31 -17.20 -39.60 8.22
CA GLU A 31 -15.97 -40.34 7.84
C GLU A 31 -15.08 -39.73 6.75
N GLY A 32 -13.80 -39.50 7.10
CA GLY A 32 -12.85 -38.99 6.12
C GLY A 32 -11.43 -38.58 6.52
N THR A 33 -11.00 -38.75 7.79
CA THR A 33 -9.58 -38.68 8.26
C THR A 33 -8.82 -37.33 8.27
N PRO A 34 -7.87 -37.18 9.22
CA PRO A 34 -7.40 -35.90 9.76
C PRO A 34 -6.11 -35.41 9.09
N ASN A 35 -5.81 -34.12 9.23
CA ASN A 35 -4.42 -33.73 9.42
C ASN A 35 -4.28 -32.46 10.26
N ASP A 36 -3.42 -32.59 11.27
CA ASP A 36 -3.08 -31.68 12.35
C ASP A 36 -2.94 -30.21 11.96
N ASN A 37 -3.79 -29.38 12.57
CA ASN A 37 -3.39 -28.04 12.98
C ASN A 37 -2.48 -28.18 14.20
N SER A 38 -1.18 -28.41 13.96
CA SER A 38 -0.16 -28.20 14.97
C SER A 38 0.10 -26.70 15.13
N LEU A 39 -0.37 -26.16 16.25
CA LEU A 39 0.16 -24.96 16.87
C LEU A 39 1.66 -25.14 17.11
N ILE A 40 2.50 -24.31 16.51
CA ILE A 40 3.89 -24.13 16.95
C ILE A 40 4.05 -22.69 17.49
N PRO A 41 4.57 -22.53 18.71
CA PRO A 41 4.64 -21.26 19.43
C PRO A 41 5.90 -20.45 19.07
N ASN A 42 5.81 -19.16 19.39
CA ASN A 42 6.84 -18.13 19.56
C ASN A 42 8.33 -18.58 19.52
N GLY A 43 9.15 -17.88 18.73
CA GLY A 43 10.61 -17.92 18.86
C GLY A 43 11.35 -17.56 17.56
N THR A 44 12.08 -16.46 17.59
CA THR A 44 13.08 -16.02 16.61
C THR A 44 13.90 -17.19 16.05
N ASP A 45 13.98 -17.35 14.73
CA ASP A 45 15.17 -17.89 14.04
C ASP A 45 15.13 -17.61 12.53
N ASN A 46 16.28 -17.23 12.01
CA ASN A 46 16.59 -16.98 10.60
C ASN A 46 16.00 -18.03 9.66
N ASN A 47 15.27 -17.60 8.62
CA ASN A 47 14.92 -18.51 7.53
C ASN A 47 15.40 -17.99 6.16
N THR A 48 16.70 -18.22 5.95
CA THR A 48 17.29 -18.41 4.63
C THR A 48 16.86 -19.78 4.10
N GLN A 49 15.62 -19.99 3.64
CA GLN A 49 15.30 -21.17 2.81
C GLN A 49 14.23 -20.91 1.75
N ASN A 50 14.73 -20.91 0.51
CA ASN A 50 14.27 -21.82 -0.55
C ASN A 50 12.83 -21.62 -1.06
N LEU A 51 12.61 -20.49 -1.73
CA LEU A 51 11.61 -20.44 -2.80
C LEU A 51 12.09 -21.35 -3.93
N SER A 52 11.62 -22.60 -3.96
CA SER A 52 11.70 -23.44 -5.15
C SER A 52 11.08 -22.69 -6.32
N ASN A 53 11.96 -22.13 -7.15
CA ASN A 53 11.68 -21.51 -8.42
C ASN A 53 11.01 -22.52 -9.36
N THR A 54 9.68 -22.57 -9.36
CA THR A 54 8.95 -22.83 -10.61
C THR A 54 8.88 -21.53 -11.39
N ASN A 55 10.07 -21.05 -11.82
CA ASN A 55 10.20 -20.00 -12.81
C ASN A 55 9.92 -20.61 -14.17
N THR A 56 8.66 -20.59 -14.60
CA THR A 56 8.37 -20.67 -16.04
C THR A 56 9.07 -19.48 -16.69
N PRO A 57 10.02 -19.66 -17.62
CA PRO A 57 10.67 -18.55 -18.29
C PRO A 57 9.64 -17.91 -19.22
N MET A 58 9.01 -16.82 -18.78
CA MET A 58 8.18 -16.01 -19.67
C MET A 58 9.07 -15.05 -20.45
N GLY A 59 9.26 -15.36 -21.73
CA GLY A 59 9.44 -14.39 -22.81
C GLY A 59 10.83 -13.76 -22.94
N GLY A 60 11.39 -13.84 -24.16
CA GLY A 60 12.70 -13.32 -24.50
C GLY A 60 12.87 -11.80 -24.36
N THR A 61 14.14 -11.40 -24.47
CA THR A 61 14.81 -10.11 -24.25
C THR A 61 14.27 -8.86 -24.98
N ASN A 62 13.03 -8.85 -25.48
CA ASN A 62 12.42 -7.66 -26.09
C ASN A 62 11.32 -7.12 -25.19
N LEU A 63 11.66 -6.07 -24.43
CA LEU A 63 10.68 -5.29 -23.68
C LEU A 63 9.65 -4.70 -24.65
N THR A 64 8.36 -4.84 -24.33
CA THR A 64 7.30 -4.14 -25.08
C THR A 64 7.39 -2.64 -24.82
N PRO A 65 6.82 -1.77 -25.68
CA PRO A 65 6.76 -0.33 -25.40
C PRO A 65 6.16 0.00 -24.03
N TYR A 66 5.12 -0.74 -23.62
CA TYR A 66 4.54 -0.66 -22.27
C TYR A 66 5.58 -0.96 -21.18
N THR A 67 6.32 -2.05 -21.32
CA THR A 67 7.30 -2.51 -20.34
C THR A 67 8.48 -1.55 -20.25
N THR A 68 8.99 -1.06 -21.38
CA THR A 68 10.06 -0.05 -21.43
C THR A 68 9.63 1.22 -20.72
N SER A 69 8.45 1.78 -21.05
CA SER A 69 7.98 3.00 -20.39
C SER A 69 7.72 2.79 -18.90
N LEU A 70 7.26 1.60 -18.49
CA LEU A 70 7.10 1.29 -17.07
C LEU A 70 8.46 1.18 -16.36
N GLN A 71 9.47 0.58 -16.98
CA GLN A 71 10.83 0.50 -16.44
C GLN A 71 11.44 1.89 -16.24
N GLU A 72 11.24 2.79 -17.21
CA GLU A 72 11.69 4.19 -17.13
C GLU A 72 11.00 4.95 -15.99
N LEU A 73 9.68 4.76 -15.83
CA LEU A 73 8.91 5.36 -14.75
C LEU A 73 9.39 4.86 -13.38
N ASP A 74 9.57 3.55 -13.20
CA ASP A 74 10.07 2.99 -11.94
C ASP A 74 11.50 3.46 -11.66
N GLY A 75 12.38 3.47 -12.66
CA GLY A 75 13.75 3.97 -12.51
C GLY A 75 13.80 5.44 -12.08
N THR A 76 12.91 6.27 -12.64
CA THR A 76 12.76 7.68 -12.27
C THR A 76 12.25 7.83 -10.84
N LEU A 77 11.24 7.04 -10.45
CA LEU A 77 10.71 7.04 -9.09
C LEU A 77 11.79 6.61 -8.08
N ARG A 78 12.50 5.50 -8.33
CA ARG A 78 13.57 5.01 -7.45
C ARG A 78 14.68 6.03 -7.27
N SER A 79 15.10 6.67 -8.36
CA SER A 79 16.13 7.73 -8.30
C SER A 79 15.64 8.90 -7.46
N SER A 80 14.41 9.36 -7.69
CA SER A 80 13.81 10.47 -6.93
C SER A 80 13.69 10.15 -5.43
N VAL A 81 13.25 8.93 -5.09
CA VAL A 81 13.14 8.46 -3.71
C VAL A 81 14.53 8.36 -3.06
N THR A 82 15.52 7.84 -3.78
CA THR A 82 16.91 7.73 -3.29
C THR A 82 17.50 9.11 -2.99
N ASP A 83 17.30 10.08 -3.89
CA ASP A 83 17.75 11.46 -3.70
C ASP A 83 17.09 12.09 -2.48
N LEU A 84 15.78 11.87 -2.29
CA LEU A 84 15.04 12.34 -1.11
C LEU A 84 15.54 11.69 0.18
N ASP A 85 15.81 10.39 0.17
CA ASP A 85 16.31 9.65 1.35
C ASP A 85 17.75 10.06 1.72
N GLY A 86 18.51 10.57 0.75
CA GLY A 86 19.80 11.24 0.99
C GLY A 86 19.67 12.59 1.73
N MET A 87 18.52 13.26 1.62
CA MET A 87 18.22 14.52 2.32
C MET A 87 17.75 14.23 3.76
N LYS A 88 18.63 13.72 4.61
CA LYS A 88 18.32 13.51 6.04
C LYS A 88 17.82 14.81 6.68
N VAL A 89 16.67 14.76 7.36
CA VAL A 89 16.16 15.86 8.17
C VAL A 89 16.64 15.68 9.61
N ASP A 90 17.41 16.63 10.12
CA ASP A 90 17.90 16.62 11.51
C ASP A 90 16.75 16.96 12.48
N THR A 91 16.48 16.07 13.44
CA THR A 91 15.46 16.25 14.48
C THR A 91 15.76 17.41 15.43
N ASN A 92 17.01 17.89 15.47
CA ASN A 92 17.42 19.05 16.26
C ASN A 92 17.27 20.38 15.51
N ASP A 93 16.90 20.33 14.23
CA ASP A 93 16.67 21.53 13.43
C ASP A 93 15.43 22.27 13.93
N LYS A 94 15.54 23.59 14.07
CA LYS A 94 14.41 24.44 14.50
C LYS A 94 13.19 24.31 13.57
N ASP A 95 13.43 23.98 12.31
CA ASP A 95 12.39 23.84 11.27
C ASP A 95 12.11 22.36 10.97
N TYR A 96 12.48 21.42 11.85
CA TYR A 96 12.35 19.97 11.65
C TYR A 96 10.98 19.56 11.13
N LEU A 97 9.89 19.95 11.81
CA LEU A 97 8.52 19.55 11.44
C LEU A 97 8.15 20.03 10.02
N THR A 98 8.53 21.26 9.68
CA THR A 98 8.33 21.83 8.34
C THR A 98 9.14 21.08 7.30
N LYS A 99 10.43 20.84 7.55
CA LYS A 99 11.32 20.11 6.63
C LYS A 99 10.87 18.66 6.44
N GLN A 100 10.36 18.02 7.50
CA GLN A 100 9.83 16.67 7.44
C GLN A 100 8.51 16.61 6.66
N SER A 101 7.63 17.60 6.82
CA SER A 101 6.44 17.76 5.96
C SER A 101 6.83 17.92 4.50
N ASP A 102 7.81 18.78 4.20
CA ASP A 102 8.28 19.01 2.83
C ASP A 102 8.91 17.76 2.21
N TYR A 103 9.70 17.00 2.99
CA TYR A 103 10.22 15.71 2.57
C TYR A 103 9.09 14.76 2.14
N TYR A 104 8.08 14.57 3.00
CA TYR A 104 6.94 13.71 2.66
C TYR A 104 6.11 14.26 1.49
N SER A 105 5.96 15.58 1.38
CA SER A 105 5.28 16.21 0.24
C SER A 105 5.99 15.89 -1.08
N LYS A 106 7.33 16.00 -1.11
CA LYS A 106 8.12 15.69 -2.31
C LYS A 106 8.07 14.21 -2.66
N ARG A 107 8.10 13.32 -1.65
CA ARG A 107 7.90 11.88 -1.85
C ARG A 107 6.53 11.62 -2.47
N ALA A 108 5.46 12.21 -1.93
CA ALA A 108 4.11 12.11 -2.50
C ALA A 108 4.06 12.60 -3.96
N ASP A 109 4.70 13.72 -4.27
CA ASP A 109 4.75 14.26 -5.64
C ASP A 109 5.48 13.33 -6.63
N ALA A 110 6.55 12.66 -6.19
CA ALA A 110 7.25 11.65 -6.99
C ALA A 110 6.32 10.47 -7.33
N TYR A 111 5.62 9.93 -6.32
CA TYR A 111 4.63 8.86 -6.53
C TYR A 111 3.46 9.31 -7.39
N ARG A 112 2.95 10.53 -7.22
CA ARG A 112 1.89 11.10 -8.08
C ARG A 112 2.34 11.23 -9.53
N THR A 113 3.59 11.60 -9.75
CA THR A 113 4.17 11.70 -11.10
C THR A 113 4.25 10.33 -11.75
N ALA A 114 4.73 9.31 -11.02
CA ALA A 114 4.75 7.93 -11.50
C ALA A 114 3.34 7.39 -11.78
N LEU A 115 2.38 7.65 -10.88
CA LEU A 115 0.98 7.28 -11.05
C LEU A 115 0.34 7.89 -12.30
N ASN A 116 0.54 9.19 -12.51
CA ASN A 116 0.08 9.87 -13.73
C ASN A 116 0.76 9.30 -14.99
N GLY A 117 2.03 8.92 -14.88
CA GLY A 117 2.77 8.23 -15.93
C GLY A 117 2.12 6.90 -16.29
N VAL A 118 1.93 6.01 -15.31
CA VAL A 118 1.36 4.67 -15.56
C VAL A 118 -0.06 4.74 -16.09
N ASN A 119 -0.89 5.67 -15.61
CA ASN A 119 -2.27 5.86 -16.06
C ASN A 119 -2.36 6.35 -17.52
N ARG A 120 -1.28 6.92 -18.06
CA ARG A 120 -1.18 7.33 -19.47
C ARG A 120 -0.63 6.22 -20.36
N LEU A 121 -0.05 5.17 -19.79
CA LEU A 121 0.44 4.04 -20.57
C LEU A 121 -0.76 3.23 -21.07
N SER A 122 -0.79 3.00 -22.38
CA SER A 122 -1.70 2.02 -22.96
C SER A 122 -1.26 0.63 -22.50
N TYR A 123 -2.00 0.05 -21.56
CA TYR A 123 -1.75 -1.32 -21.13
C TYR A 123 -2.07 -2.30 -22.27
N THR A 124 -1.06 -3.04 -22.73
CA THR A 124 -1.17 -4.00 -23.84
C THR A 124 -0.90 -5.45 -23.41
N GLY A 125 -0.90 -5.73 -22.09
CA GLY A 125 -0.62 -7.06 -21.53
C GLY A 125 -1.87 -7.91 -21.29
N ASN A 126 -1.66 -9.18 -20.95
CA ASN A 126 -2.74 -10.13 -20.62
C ASN A 126 -2.98 -10.30 -19.12
N ASN A 127 -2.08 -9.79 -18.27
CA ASN A 127 -2.12 -9.93 -16.82
C ASN A 127 -2.58 -8.64 -16.12
N ARG A 128 -3.90 -8.39 -16.16
CA ARG A 128 -4.51 -7.17 -15.62
C ARG A 128 -4.27 -7.01 -14.12
N GLN A 129 -4.23 -8.12 -13.38
CA GLN A 129 -3.99 -8.13 -11.94
C GLN A 129 -2.63 -7.51 -11.59
N ASP A 130 -1.58 -7.85 -12.34
CA ASP A 130 -0.25 -7.30 -12.10
C ASP A 130 -0.17 -5.82 -12.49
N HIS A 131 -0.87 -5.40 -13.55
CA HIS A 131 -1.02 -3.98 -13.85
C HIS A 131 -1.71 -3.20 -12.74
N ASP A 132 -2.83 -3.72 -12.21
CA ASP A 132 -3.55 -3.10 -11.11
C ASP A 132 -2.71 -3.06 -9.83
N ALA A 133 -1.86 -4.08 -9.59
CA ALA A 133 -0.88 -4.07 -8.50
C ALA A 133 0.18 -2.97 -8.66
N ILE A 134 0.69 -2.74 -9.88
CA ILE A 134 1.62 -1.65 -10.20
C ILE A 134 0.97 -0.29 -9.95
N VAL A 135 -0.25 -0.08 -10.45
CA VAL A 135 -1.01 1.16 -10.23
C VAL A 135 -1.27 1.37 -8.74
N SER A 136 -1.66 0.31 -8.03
CA SER A 136 -1.91 0.33 -6.59
C SER A 136 -0.67 0.72 -5.80
N TYR A 137 0.52 0.26 -6.17
CA TYR A 137 1.77 0.67 -5.53
C TYR A 137 2.01 2.18 -5.62
N TYR A 138 1.86 2.76 -6.82
CA TYR A 138 2.05 4.22 -6.97
C TYR A 138 0.99 5.03 -6.24
N GLN A 139 -0.27 4.56 -6.27
CA GLN A 139 -1.38 5.19 -5.53
C GLN A 139 -1.15 5.14 -4.02
N ASN A 140 -0.81 3.97 -3.46
CA ASN A 140 -0.55 3.81 -2.03
C ASN A 140 0.63 4.67 -1.57
N GLY A 141 1.69 4.77 -2.37
CA GLY A 141 2.81 5.66 -2.07
C GLY A 141 2.37 7.12 -1.99
N TYR A 142 1.63 7.61 -3.00
CA TYR A 142 1.08 8.96 -2.98
C TYR A 142 0.21 9.21 -1.75
N ASP A 143 -0.76 8.35 -1.47
CA ASP A 143 -1.70 8.52 -0.36
C ASP A 143 -1.00 8.50 1.00
N THR A 144 -0.05 7.56 1.18
CA THR A 144 0.73 7.42 2.42
C THR A 144 1.54 8.68 2.70
N TYR A 145 2.32 9.14 1.73
CA TYR A 145 3.20 10.29 1.93
C TYR A 145 2.45 11.61 1.95
N ASN A 146 1.34 11.74 1.21
CA ASN A 146 0.47 12.91 1.31
C ASN A 146 -0.19 12.99 2.70
N LYS A 147 -0.66 11.86 3.24
CA LYS A 147 -1.19 11.79 4.61
C LYS A 147 -0.13 12.18 5.64
N LEU A 148 1.09 11.65 5.52
CA LEU A 148 2.21 11.98 6.40
C LEU A 148 2.58 13.46 6.31
N SER A 149 2.72 14.02 5.10
CA SER A 149 2.97 15.45 4.90
C SER A 149 1.94 16.31 5.63
N ASN A 150 0.64 16.02 5.43
CA ASN A 150 -0.44 16.74 6.08
C ASN A 150 -0.43 16.58 7.59
N GLN A 151 -0.08 15.40 8.10
CA GLN A 151 0.03 15.17 9.54
C GLN A 151 1.18 15.98 10.15
N TYR A 152 2.35 16.02 9.50
CA TYR A 152 3.50 16.80 9.98
C TYR A 152 3.25 18.30 9.99
N ARG A 153 2.42 18.84 9.07
CA ARG A 153 1.96 20.24 9.12
C ARG A 153 1.07 20.58 10.31
N ARG A 154 0.48 19.57 10.94
CA ARG A 154 -0.44 19.74 12.08
C ARG A 154 0.25 19.63 13.43
N PHE A 155 1.46 19.09 13.48
CA PHE A 155 2.23 19.07 14.72
C PHE A 155 2.67 20.47 15.09
N THR A 156 2.52 20.81 16.37
CA THR A 156 2.98 22.08 16.93
C THR A 156 4.28 21.91 17.71
N THR A 157 4.55 20.70 18.21
CA THR A 157 5.74 20.34 18.96
C THR A 157 6.33 18.99 18.53
N ILE A 158 7.60 18.75 18.90
CA ILE A 158 8.24 17.45 18.73
C ILE A 158 7.56 16.37 19.60
N ASP A 159 6.98 16.75 20.73
CA ASP A 159 6.28 15.80 21.60
C ASP A 159 4.95 15.35 20.99
N ASP A 160 4.27 16.20 20.22
CA ASP A 160 3.08 15.81 19.43
C ASP A 160 3.46 14.73 18.40
N GLU A 161 4.57 14.96 17.70
CA GLU A 161 5.13 14.03 16.71
C GLU A 161 5.50 12.70 17.36
N ARG A 162 6.22 12.73 18.49
CA ARG A 162 6.61 11.54 19.25
C ARG A 162 5.42 10.79 19.83
N SER A 163 4.34 11.48 20.19
CA SER A 163 3.10 10.84 20.64
C SER A 163 2.41 10.13 19.49
N TYR A 164 2.36 10.74 18.30
CA TYR A 164 1.86 10.12 17.07
C TYR A 164 2.68 8.89 16.67
N ARG A 165 4.01 9.06 16.46
CA ARG A 165 5.06 8.21 17.02
C ARG A 165 4.65 6.85 17.56
N ASN A 166 4.45 6.89 18.86
CA ASN A 166 4.27 5.74 19.73
C ASN A 166 2.87 5.12 19.59
N GLY A 167 1.90 5.87 19.08
CA GLY A 167 0.52 5.43 18.92
C GLY A 167 0.24 4.61 17.65
N ILE A 168 1.19 4.55 16.70
CA ILE A 168 1.02 3.85 15.43
C ILE A 168 2.16 2.87 15.14
N GLY A 169 1.83 1.76 14.49
CA GLY A 169 2.82 0.74 14.11
C GLY A 169 3.87 1.28 13.13
N ARG A 170 5.03 0.59 13.03
CA ARG A 170 6.15 0.99 12.16
C ARG A 170 5.75 1.20 10.69
N ASN A 171 4.74 0.49 10.21
CA ASN A 171 4.25 0.56 8.83
C ASN A 171 3.47 1.86 8.54
N ALA A 172 3.31 2.76 9.50
CA ALA A 172 2.64 4.04 9.28
C ALA A 172 3.55 5.12 8.67
N TYR A 173 4.86 4.87 8.61
CA TYR A 173 5.88 5.86 8.19
C TYR A 173 6.48 5.59 6.81
N ASP A 174 6.13 4.45 6.22
CA ASP A 174 6.60 3.97 4.92
C ASP A 174 5.49 3.15 4.27
N LEU A 175 5.67 2.79 3.00
CA LEU A 175 4.79 1.84 2.32
C LEU A 175 4.77 0.50 3.06
N ALA A 176 3.58 -0.10 3.14
CA ALA A 176 3.42 -1.39 3.77
C ALA A 176 4.22 -2.47 3.00
N PRO A 177 4.96 -3.37 3.69
CA PRO A 177 5.84 -4.34 3.04
C PRO A 177 5.12 -5.24 2.01
N ASP A 178 3.88 -5.62 2.28
CA ASP A 178 3.06 -6.46 1.40
C ASP A 178 2.68 -5.76 0.07
N VAL A 179 2.55 -4.43 0.09
CA VAL A 179 2.35 -3.62 -1.11
C VAL A 179 3.62 -3.59 -1.95
N SER A 180 4.78 -3.46 -1.30
CA SER A 180 6.09 -3.50 -1.97
C SER A 180 6.36 -4.89 -2.58
N ASP A 181 6.10 -5.96 -1.85
CA ASP A 181 6.31 -7.33 -2.34
C ASP A 181 5.41 -7.67 -3.53
N THR A 182 4.13 -7.25 -3.45
CA THR A 182 3.16 -7.44 -4.53
C THR A 182 3.56 -6.67 -5.78
N TYR A 183 4.09 -5.46 -5.62
CA TYR A 183 4.64 -4.64 -6.70
C TYR A 183 5.85 -5.28 -7.37
N GLU A 184 6.84 -5.71 -6.58
CA GLU A 184 8.07 -6.34 -7.09
C GLU A 184 7.77 -7.62 -7.86
N ARG A 185 6.77 -8.41 -7.42
CA ARG A 185 6.29 -9.57 -8.17
C ARG A 185 5.66 -9.16 -9.50
N ALA A 186 4.83 -8.13 -9.51
CA ALA A 186 4.17 -7.62 -10.71
C ALA A 186 5.17 -7.03 -11.73
N LEU A 187 6.21 -6.34 -11.29
CA LEU A 187 7.30 -5.88 -12.18
C LEU A 187 8.02 -7.03 -12.85
N ARG A 188 8.34 -8.09 -12.10
CA ARG A 188 9.01 -9.28 -12.65
C ARG A 188 8.15 -10.02 -13.67
N SER A 189 6.84 -10.09 -13.46
CA SER A 189 5.93 -10.80 -14.37
C SER A 189 5.77 -10.09 -15.71
N VAL A 190 5.92 -8.76 -15.75
CA VAL A 190 5.96 -7.98 -17.00
C VAL A 190 7.35 -7.92 -17.63
N GLY A 191 8.36 -8.56 -17.02
CA GLY A 191 9.71 -8.68 -17.57
C GLY A 191 10.71 -7.62 -17.08
N ILE A 192 10.36 -6.81 -16.09
CA ILE A 192 11.26 -5.83 -15.48
C ILE A 192 12.05 -6.50 -14.35
N LYS A 193 13.38 -6.38 -14.39
CA LYS A 193 14.30 -6.93 -13.38
C LYS A 193 15.36 -5.88 -13.01
N TYR A 194 15.76 -5.87 -11.75
CA TYR A 194 16.83 -5.04 -11.19
C TYR A 194 17.90 -5.94 -10.57
#